data_AF-S9P376-F1
#
_entry.id   AF-S9P376-F1
#
_cell.length_a   1.000
_cell.length_b   1.000
_cell.length_c   1.000
_cell.angle_alpha   90.00
_cell.angle_beta   90.00
_cell.angle_gamma   90.00
#
_symmetry.space_group_name_H-M   'P 1'
#
loop_
_entity.id
_entity.type
_entity.pdbx_description
1 polymer ?
#
loop_
_entity_poly.entity_id
_entity_poly.type
_entity_poly.pdbx_seq_one_letter_code
_entity_poly.pdbx_strand_id
1 'polypeptide(L)'
;MRQGFPTYVEHEHESLARSVRTLDHQGRAISITTTYEVRVEGQLVSLHMMVDEEGRLWSHLCPYLTFASAVELVRHLLTRMPHLFEAAPHGPPPEHDPSAHEHTHGGAR
;
A
#
# COMPACT_ATOMS: atom_id res chain seq x y z
N MET A 1 -7.60 24.51 10.79
CA MET A 1 -6.42 23.76 10.31
C MET A 1 -6.94 22.48 9.66
N ARG A 2 -6.75 22.29 8.35
CA ARG A 2 -7.05 21.01 7.69
C ARG A 2 -5.82 20.13 7.90
N GLN A 3 -5.95 19.05 8.68
CA GLN A 3 -4.93 18.01 8.69
C GLN A 3 -4.81 17.48 7.26
N GLY A 4 -3.64 17.68 6.64
CA GLY A 4 -3.36 17.15 5.32
C GLY A 4 -3.37 15.63 5.39
N PHE A 5 -4.01 14.98 4.42
CA PHE A 5 -3.82 13.56 4.23
C PHE A 5 -2.32 13.26 4.04
N PRO A 6 -1.81 12.11 4.52
CA PRO A 6 -0.41 11.75 4.31
C PRO A 6 -0.05 11.82 2.82
N THR A 7 1.14 12.34 2.52
CA THR A 7 1.71 12.33 1.18
C THR A 7 1.71 10.89 0.66
N TYR A 8 1.18 10.69 -0.55
CA TYR A 8 1.12 9.39 -1.20
C TYR A 8 2.52 8.75 -1.23
N VAL A 9 2.65 7.54 -0.68
CA VAL A 9 3.88 6.75 -0.73
C VAL A 9 3.76 5.81 -1.92
N GLU A 10 4.62 5.97 -2.93
CA GLU A 10 4.79 5.01 -4.02
C GLU A 10 5.03 3.60 -3.46
N HIS A 11 4.36 2.60 -4.03
CA HIS A 11 4.51 1.20 -3.64
C HIS A 11 4.49 0.30 -4.89
N GLU A 12 5.43 -0.63 -4.97
CA GLU A 12 5.55 -1.61 -6.05
C GLU A 12 4.67 -2.84 -5.77
N HIS A 13 4.04 -3.39 -6.81
CA HIS A 13 3.00 -4.43 -6.68
C HIS A 13 3.54 -5.87 -6.49
N GLU A 14 4.86 -6.09 -6.54
CA GLU A 14 5.48 -7.43 -6.47
C GLU A 14 6.27 -7.71 -5.18
N SER A 15 6.34 -6.77 -4.24
CA SER A 15 7.21 -6.90 -3.07
C SER A 15 6.46 -6.73 -1.76
N LEU A 16 7.06 -7.27 -0.69
CA LEU A 16 6.58 -7.19 0.70
C LEU A 16 5.96 -5.83 1.02
N ALA A 17 4.88 -5.81 1.82
CA ALA A 17 4.18 -4.58 2.16
C ALA A 17 5.13 -3.63 2.92
N ARG A 18 5.58 -2.58 2.24
CA ARG A 18 6.60 -1.65 2.73
C ARG A 18 5.97 -0.29 3.06
N SER A 19 6.27 0.20 4.26
CA SER A 19 5.88 1.53 4.72
C SER A 19 7.11 2.28 5.20
N VAL A 20 7.31 3.51 4.72
CA VAL A 20 8.41 4.39 5.14
C VAL A 20 7.82 5.61 5.82
N ARG A 21 8.25 5.90 7.05
CA ARG A 21 7.90 7.11 7.79
C ARG A 21 9.15 7.93 8.02
N THR A 22 9.07 9.22 7.74
CA THR A 22 10.16 10.17 8.01
C THR A 22 9.71 11.17 9.06
N LEU A 23 10.57 11.47 10.01
CA LEU A 23 10.35 12.52 11.01
C LEU A 23 11.65 13.26 11.32
N ASP A 24 11.55 14.49 11.80
CA ASP A 24 12.68 15.22 12.37
C ASP A 24 12.59 15.22 13.89
N HIS A 25 13.73 14.97 14.55
CA HIS A 25 13.84 15.15 15.99
C HIS A 25 15.10 15.94 16.34
N GLN A 26 14.91 17.20 16.76
CA GLN A 26 15.99 18.11 17.13
C GLN A 26 17.01 18.33 15.98
N GLY A 27 16.52 18.52 14.76
CA GLY A 27 17.34 18.72 13.57
C GLY A 27 18.01 17.45 13.04
N ARG A 28 17.57 16.27 13.52
CA ARG A 28 18.00 14.96 13.03
C ARG A 28 16.85 14.33 12.26
N ALA A 29 17.04 14.17 10.96
CA ALA A 29 16.13 13.40 10.13
C ALA A 29 16.23 11.90 10.49
N ILE A 30 15.09 11.29 10.79
CA ILE A 30 14.93 9.88 11.10
C ILE A 30 14.02 9.28 10.03
N SER A 31 14.40 8.12 9.52
CA SER A 31 13.57 7.31 8.63
C SER A 31 13.32 5.94 9.26
N ILE A 32 12.05 5.53 9.30
CA ILE A 32 11.59 4.25 9.82
C ILE A 32 10.96 3.49 8.67
N THR A 33 11.60 2.41 8.23
CA THR A 33 11.03 1.47 7.26
C THR A 33 10.45 0.28 8.00
N THR A 34 9.18 -0.02 7.75
CA THR A 34 8.50 -1.23 8.22
C THR A 34 8.16 -2.10 7.02
N THR A 35 8.49 -3.38 7.10
CA THR A 35 8.20 -4.37 6.06
C THR A 35 7.38 -5.50 6.67
N TYR A 36 6.21 -5.76 6.09
CA TYR A 36 5.39 -6.91 6.46
C TYR A 36 5.43 -7.98 5.38
N GLU A 37 5.66 -9.21 5.81
CA GLU A 37 5.46 -10.41 5.01
C GLU A 37 4.17 -11.08 5.49
N VAL A 38 3.14 -11.05 4.67
CA VAL A 38 1.85 -11.66 4.99
C VAL A 38 1.71 -12.92 4.16
N ARG A 39 1.62 -14.06 4.83
CA ARG A 39 1.25 -15.33 4.20
C ARG A 39 -0.09 -15.81 4.71
N VAL A 40 -0.99 -16.14 3.79
CA VAL A 40 -2.25 -16.81 4.07
C VAL A 40 -2.17 -18.19 3.43
N GLU A 41 -2.35 -19.24 4.23
CA GLU A 41 -2.20 -20.64 3.78
C GLU A 41 -0.85 -20.94 3.12
N GLY A 42 0.21 -20.24 3.55
CA GLY A 42 1.56 -20.36 3.00
C GLY A 42 1.81 -19.57 1.71
N GLN A 43 0.78 -18.98 1.10
CA GLN A 43 0.91 -18.14 -0.08
C GLN A 43 1.23 -16.70 0.32
N LEU A 44 2.22 -16.09 -0.32
CA LEU A 44 2.55 -14.68 -0.13
C LEU A 44 1.41 -13.82 -0.71
N VAL A 45 0.89 -12.91 0.11
CA VAL A 45 -0.18 -11.99 -0.28
C VAL A 45 0.37 -10.59 -0.37
N SER A 46 0.20 -9.96 -1.53
CA SER A 46 0.52 -8.55 -1.73
C SER A 46 -0.60 -7.70 -1.14
N LEU A 47 -0.32 -7.00 -0.03
CA LEU A 47 -1.27 -6.13 0.65
C LEU A 47 -0.70 -4.72 0.78
N HIS A 48 -1.55 -3.72 0.57
CA HIS A 48 -1.17 -2.33 0.81
C HIS A 48 -1.34 -2.00 2.29
N MET A 49 -0.23 -2.05 3.02
CA MET A 49 -0.19 -1.80 4.47
C MET A 49 0.73 -0.63 4.77
N MET A 50 0.16 0.42 5.36
CA MET A 50 0.89 1.62 5.78
C MET A 50 0.79 1.76 7.29
N VAL A 51 1.82 2.34 7.91
CA VAL A 51 1.84 2.64 9.33
C VAL A 51 1.72 4.16 9.50
N ASP A 52 0.84 4.62 10.38
CA ASP A 52 0.71 6.04 10.73
C ASP A 52 1.72 6.49 11.81
N GLU A 53 1.64 7.73 12.26
CA GLU A 53 2.57 8.31 13.25
C GLU A 53 2.44 7.63 14.62
N GLU A 54 1.22 7.24 15.00
CA GLU A 54 0.91 6.53 16.25
C GLU A 54 1.28 5.03 16.20
N GLY A 55 1.74 4.53 15.04
CA GLY A 55 2.12 3.14 14.87
C GLY A 55 0.95 2.20 14.54
N ARG A 56 -0.24 2.74 14.24
CA ARG A 56 -1.39 1.96 13.79
C ARG A 56 -1.28 1.71 12.29
N LEU A 57 -1.88 0.62 11.83
CA LEU A 57 -1.90 0.27 10.43
C LEU A 57 -3.14 0.79 9.72
N TRP A 58 -3.00 1.13 8.46
CA TRP A 58 -4.11 1.44 7.57
C TRP A 58 -3.82 0.96 6.15
N SER A 59 -4.87 0.88 5.34
CA SER A 59 -4.80 0.50 3.93
C SER A 59 -5.65 1.45 3.11
N HIS A 60 -5.24 1.75 1.87
CA HIS A 60 -6.07 2.56 0.96
C HIS A 60 -7.38 1.85 0.59
N LEU A 61 -7.45 0.53 0.80
CA LEU A 61 -8.67 -0.28 0.66
C LEU A 61 -9.71 0.04 1.75
N CYS A 62 -9.26 0.56 2.88
CA CYS A 62 -10.09 0.91 4.04
C CYS A 62 -9.63 2.28 4.62
N PRO A 63 -9.76 3.38 3.87
CA PRO A 63 -9.07 4.64 4.16
C PRO A 63 -9.55 5.36 5.43
N TYR A 64 -10.72 4.98 5.95
CA TYR A 64 -11.31 5.57 7.16
C TYR A 64 -11.12 4.70 8.41
N LEU A 65 -10.38 3.59 8.30
CA LEU A 65 -10.13 2.66 9.39
C LEU A 65 -8.63 2.58 9.71
N THR A 66 -8.30 2.54 11.00
CA THR A 66 -6.96 2.25 11.49
C THR A 66 -6.99 1.08 12.46
N PHE A 67 -5.98 0.22 12.38
CA PHE A 67 -5.90 -1.05 13.08
C PHE A 67 -4.72 -1.03 14.04
N ALA A 68 -4.87 -1.60 15.23
CA ALA A 68 -3.78 -1.64 16.21
C ALA A 68 -2.67 -2.62 15.81
N SER A 69 -2.96 -3.55 14.88
CA SER A 69 -1.99 -4.54 14.42
C SER A 69 -2.24 -5.01 12.99
N ALA A 70 -1.20 -5.57 12.36
CA ALA A 70 -1.31 -6.24 11.07
C ALA A 70 -2.34 -7.39 11.10
N VAL A 71 -2.45 -8.10 12.24
CA VAL A 71 -3.42 -9.19 12.41
C VAL A 71 -4.86 -8.68 12.31
N GLU A 72 -5.18 -7.55 12.93
CA GLU A 72 -6.52 -6.95 12.86
C GLU A 72 -6.85 -6.50 11.43
N LEU A 73 -5.91 -5.85 10.77
CA LEU A 73 -6.07 -5.42 9.37
C LEU A 73 -6.31 -6.63 8.46
N VAL A 74 -5.47 -7.67 8.55
CA VAL A 74 -5.60 -8.87 7.72
C VAL A 74 -6.92 -9.60 7.98
N ARG A 75 -7.35 -9.73 9.24
CA ARG A 75 -8.66 -10.31 9.57
C ARG A 75 -9.82 -9.50 8.98
N HIS A 76 -9.72 -8.17 9.04
CA HIS A 76 -10.73 -7.29 8.46
C HIS A 76 -10.83 -7.50 6.95
N LEU A 77 -9.69 -7.51 6.25
CA LEU A 77 -9.64 -7.74 4.81
C LEU A 77 -10.13 -9.14 4.42
N LEU A 78 -9.73 -10.20 5.13
CA LEU A 78 -10.23 -11.56 4.90
C LEU A 78 -11.76 -11.63 5.03
N THR A 79 -12.32 -10.90 5.99
CA THR A 79 -13.78 -10.89 6.23
C THR A 79 -14.53 -10.09 5.17
N ARG A 80 -13.99 -8.94 4.77
CA ARG A 80 -14.71 -7.95 3.94
C ARG A 80 -14.40 -8.06 2.46
N MET A 81 -13.21 -8.55 2.13
CA MET A 81 -12.64 -8.58 0.79
C MET A 81 -11.87 -9.90 0.56
N PRO A 82 -12.52 -11.07 0.74
CA PRO A 82 -11.85 -12.37 0.63
C PRO A 82 -11.18 -12.60 -0.73
N HIS A 83 -11.73 -12.02 -1.80
CA HIS A 83 -11.18 -12.07 -3.16
C HIS A 83 -9.75 -11.53 -3.30
N LEU A 84 -9.28 -10.68 -2.37
CA LEU A 84 -7.88 -10.21 -2.35
C LEU A 84 -6.88 -11.31 -2.01
N PHE A 85 -7.36 -12.41 -1.45
CA PHE A 85 -6.57 -13.55 -0.98
C PHE A 85 -6.74 -14.77 -1.87
N GLU A 86 -7.61 -14.70 -2.87
CA GLU A 86 -7.73 -15.73 -3.89
C GLU A 86 -6.52 -15.62 -4.82
N ALA A 87 -5.89 -16.75 -5.11
CA ALA A 87 -4.80 -16.78 -6.08
C ALA A 87 -5.32 -16.22 -7.42
N ALA A 88 -4.66 -15.19 -7.96
CA ALA A 88 -4.92 -14.79 -9.33
C ALA A 88 -4.81 -16.04 -10.22
N PRO A 89 -5.77 -16.29 -11.14
CA PRO A 89 -5.64 -17.39 -12.07
C PRO A 89 -4.27 -17.26 -12.75
N HIS A 90 -3.51 -18.36 -12.79
CA HIS A 90 -2.22 -18.45 -13.47
C HIS A 90 -2.41 -18.21 -14.98
N GLY A 91 -2.64 -16.96 -15.35
CA GLY A 91 -2.59 -16.47 -16.72
C GLY A 91 -1.30 -15.67 -16.89
N PRO A 92 -0.69 -15.69 -18.09
CA PRO A 92 0.38 -14.75 -18.38
C PRO A 92 -0.13 -13.32 -18.12
N PRO A 93 0.71 -12.43 -17.59
CA PRO A 93 0.33 -11.02 -17.47
C PRO A 93 -0.16 -10.54 -18.85
N PRO A 94 -1.23 -9.73 -18.94
CA PRO A 94 -1.61 -9.13 -20.20
C PRO A 94 -0.39 -8.38 -20.74
N GLU A 95 -0.02 -8.65 -21.99
CA GLU A 95 1.03 -7.92 -22.68
C GLU A 95 0.66 -6.43 -22.63
N HIS A 96 1.39 -5.67 -21.82
CA HIS A 96 1.24 -4.23 -21.78
C HIS A 96 1.88 -3.70 -23.06
N ASP A 97 1.08 -3.47 -24.10
CA ASP A 97 1.55 -2.77 -25.30
C ASP A 97 1.93 -1.33 -24.90
N PRO A 98 3.22 -0.96 -24.94
CA PRO A 98 3.66 0.40 -24.56
C PRO A 98 3.21 1.47 -25.57
N SER A 99 2.55 1.09 -26.67
CA SER A 99 2.12 1.99 -27.74
C SER A 99 0.77 2.70 -27.50
N ALA A 100 0.09 2.44 -26.38
CA ALA A 100 -1.28 2.94 -26.15
C ALA A 100 -1.42 4.17 -25.21
N HIS A 101 -0.32 4.79 -24.76
CA HIS A 101 -0.36 5.96 -23.86
C HIS A 101 0.37 7.19 -24.43
N GLU A 102 -0.01 7.65 -25.62
CA GLU A 102 0.24 9.05 -26.00
C GLU A 102 -0.83 9.97 -25.39
N HIS A 103 -0.53 10.60 -24.26
CA HIS A 103 -1.27 11.78 -23.80
C HIS A 103 -0.62 13.03 -24.40
N THR A 104 -1.17 13.50 -25.51
CA THR A 104 -0.81 14.81 -26.08
C THR A 104 -1.19 15.94 -25.12
N HIS A 105 -0.21 16.67 -24.62
CA HIS A 105 -0.42 17.96 -23.95
C HIS A 105 -0.47 19.05 -25.02
N GLY A 106 -1.68 19.41 -25.44
CA GLY A 106 -1.91 20.57 -26.31
C GLY A 106 -1.52 21.87 -25.60
N GLY A 107 -0.38 22.45 -26.00
CA GLY A 107 0.03 23.79 -25.59
C GLY A 107 -0.86 24.85 -26.24
N ALA A 108 -1.52 25.65 -25.42
CA ALA A 108 -2.13 26.90 -25.86
C ALA A 108 -1.05 28.00 -25.89
N ARG A 109 -0.95 28.69 -27.04
CA ARG A 109 -0.34 30.01 -27.18
C ARG A 109 -1.43 31.06 -27.08
#